data_AF-A0A8H4GZI7-F1
#
_entry.id   AF-A0A8H4GZI7-F1
#
_cell.length_a   1.000
_cell.length_b   1.000
_cell.length_c   1.000
_cell.angle_alpha   90.00
_cell.angle_beta   90.00
_cell.angle_gamma   90.00
#
_symmetry.space_group_name_H-M   'P 1'
#
loop_
_entity.id
_entity.type
_entity.pdbx_description
1 polymer ?
#
loop_
_entity_poly.entity_id
_entity_poly.type
_entity_poly.pdbx_seq_one_letter_code
_entity_poly.pdbx_strand_id
1 'polypeptide(L)'
;MGKKRVLVTYGVDVDAVAGWLGSYGGEDSTNDISRGVWAATVGTRRLLKFFDKYGIKATWFIPGHSLESFPEDMAAVRDGGHEIGLHGYSHENPKDMTIEQQRDVLDKTYRMLTEFCGKPPRGSVAPWWETSKEGAQLLLDYGIEYDHSMSHEDCQAYYLRTGDSWTKIDYSKKAEEWMKPLVPGQETGLVEIPANWYIDDLPPMMFIKAASNSHGFVNPRDVEDIWRDHFDYFYREYDTFIFPITIHPDVSGRPPVLLMHERLIEHFKKHDGVEFVTMEQVCDIFKKENPAPAGALMPAEPGAILKK
;
A
#
# COMPACT_ATOMS: atom_id res chain seq x y z
N MET A 1 -16.28 -29.40 4.42
CA MET A 1 -15.99 -27.96 4.46
C MET A 1 -14.50 -27.81 4.31
N GLY A 2 -14.03 -27.01 3.34
CA GLY A 2 -12.60 -26.74 3.18
C GLY A 2 -12.03 -26.10 4.45
N LYS A 3 -10.71 -26.18 4.63
CA LYS A 3 -10.06 -25.50 5.75
C LYS A 3 -10.15 -23.99 5.48
N LYS A 4 -10.82 -23.25 6.38
CA LYS A 4 -10.86 -21.77 6.34
C LYS A 4 -9.43 -21.25 6.34
N ARG A 5 -9.11 -20.30 5.46
CA ARG A 5 -7.79 -19.67 5.36
C ARG A 5 -7.92 -18.17 5.20
N VAL A 6 -7.41 -17.44 6.18
CA VAL A 6 -7.59 -15.99 6.27
C VAL A 6 -6.23 -15.35 6.39
N LEU A 7 -5.84 -14.61 5.36
CA LEU A 7 -4.53 -13.97 5.30
C LEU A 7 -4.68 -12.51 5.73
N VAL A 8 -4.32 -12.19 6.97
CA VAL A 8 -4.30 -10.81 7.47
C VAL A 8 -2.91 -10.23 7.23
N THR A 9 -2.82 -9.09 6.56
CA THR A 9 -1.56 -8.41 6.31
C THR A 9 -1.64 -6.96 6.76
N TYR A 10 -0.53 -6.44 7.27
CA TYR A 10 -0.34 -5.01 7.54
C TYR A 10 0.66 -4.46 6.51
N GLY A 11 0.18 -3.57 5.64
CA GLY A 11 0.98 -2.64 4.87
C GLY A 11 1.17 -1.36 5.68
N VAL A 12 2.43 -0.98 5.91
CA VAL A 12 2.81 0.18 6.69
C VAL A 12 3.48 1.20 5.79
N ASP A 13 2.75 2.27 5.47
CA ASP A 13 3.19 3.31 4.55
C ASP A 13 3.91 4.39 5.38
N VAL A 14 5.22 4.52 5.20
CA VAL A 14 6.08 5.40 6.01
C VAL A 14 6.12 6.80 5.41
N ASP A 15 4.95 7.40 5.27
CA ASP A 15 4.77 8.73 4.68
C ASP A 15 5.65 9.75 5.38
N ALA A 16 5.49 9.87 6.71
CA ALA A 16 6.29 10.75 7.52
C ALA A 16 6.43 12.14 6.88
N VAL A 17 7.66 12.61 6.68
CA VAL A 17 7.91 13.91 6.02
C VAL A 17 7.54 13.87 4.54
N ALA A 18 7.76 12.74 3.86
CA ALA A 18 7.49 12.60 2.43
C ALA A 18 6.01 12.90 2.12
N GLY A 19 5.07 12.35 2.90
CA GLY A 19 3.64 12.62 2.71
C GLY A 19 3.28 14.12 2.80
N TRP A 20 3.90 14.85 3.73
CA TRP A 20 3.69 16.31 3.84
C TRP A 20 4.25 17.10 2.66
N LEU A 21 5.30 16.61 2.02
CA LEU A 21 5.89 17.21 0.83
C LEU A 21 5.08 16.90 -0.43
N GLY A 22 4.69 15.64 -0.63
CA GLY A 22 4.09 15.16 -1.87
C GLY A 22 2.57 15.24 -1.95
N SER A 23 1.85 15.13 -0.83
CA SER A 23 0.39 14.91 -0.85
C SER A 23 -0.41 15.74 0.15
N TYR A 24 0.12 16.05 1.33
CA TYR A 24 -0.70 16.64 2.42
C TYR A 24 -0.62 18.16 2.52
N GLY A 25 0.08 18.82 1.60
CA GLY A 25 0.19 20.28 1.52
C GLY A 25 0.90 20.90 2.73
N GLY A 26 1.90 20.20 3.28
CA GLY A 26 2.68 20.63 4.43
C GLY A 26 4.07 21.21 4.09
N GLU A 27 4.38 21.39 2.81
CA GLU A 27 5.71 21.77 2.29
C GLU A 27 6.29 23.04 2.94
N ASP A 28 5.46 24.05 3.18
CA ASP A 28 5.86 25.32 3.82
C ASP A 28 5.48 25.40 5.31
N SER A 29 5.03 24.31 5.90
CA SER A 29 4.52 24.27 7.27
C SER A 29 5.48 23.53 8.20
N THR A 30 6.31 24.29 8.91
CA THR A 30 7.25 23.73 9.91
C THR A 30 6.57 22.83 10.95
N ASN A 31 5.33 23.13 11.31
CA ASN A 31 4.55 22.29 12.21
C ASN A 31 4.21 20.93 11.59
N ASP A 32 3.83 20.90 10.32
CA ASP A 32 3.47 19.66 9.63
C ASP A 32 4.69 18.80 9.35
N ILE A 33 5.80 19.40 8.93
CA ILE A 33 7.09 18.72 8.83
C ILE A 33 7.50 18.09 10.18
N SER A 34 7.26 18.78 11.31
CA SER A 34 7.53 18.20 12.64
C SER A 34 6.66 16.98 12.96
N ARG A 35 5.44 16.89 12.41
CA ARG A 35 4.58 15.70 12.53
C ARG A 35 5.15 14.53 11.75
N GLY A 36 5.65 14.77 10.54
CA GLY A 36 6.36 13.76 9.75
C GLY A 36 7.61 13.22 10.45
N VAL A 37 8.43 14.09 11.06
CA VAL A 37 9.60 13.65 11.86
C VAL A 37 9.17 12.75 13.01
N TRP A 38 8.07 13.09 13.70
CA TRP A 38 7.54 12.25 14.77
C TRP A 38 7.09 10.87 14.27
N ALA A 39 6.47 10.81 13.08
CA ALA A 39 6.01 9.55 12.49
C ALA A 39 7.18 8.61 12.18
N ALA A 40 8.19 9.10 11.45
CA ALA A 40 9.36 8.31 11.07
C ALA A 40 10.18 7.79 12.26
N THR A 41 10.18 8.53 13.38
CA THR A 41 10.96 8.19 14.56
C THR A 41 10.10 7.50 15.62
N VAL A 42 9.26 8.25 16.33
CA VAL A 42 8.47 7.77 17.46
C VAL A 42 7.35 6.83 17.00
N GLY A 43 6.66 7.16 15.90
CA GLY A 43 5.60 6.34 15.32
C GLY A 43 6.12 4.96 14.91
N THR A 44 7.16 4.95 14.08
CA THR A 44 7.84 3.73 13.59
C THR A 44 8.28 2.84 14.75
N ARG A 45 9.00 3.40 15.75
CA ARG A 45 9.48 2.62 16.91
C ARG A 45 8.34 2.02 17.74
N ARG A 46 7.18 2.68 17.80
CA ARG A 46 6.01 2.15 18.50
C ARG A 46 5.37 1.01 17.73
N LEU A 47 5.21 1.17 16.41
CA LEU A 47 4.69 0.10 15.55
C LEU A 47 5.60 -1.13 15.56
N LEU A 48 6.93 -0.96 15.51
CA LEU A 48 7.87 -2.08 15.64
C LEU A 48 7.69 -2.84 16.97
N LYS A 49 7.57 -2.12 18.09
CA LYS A 49 7.29 -2.74 19.41
C LYS A 49 5.93 -3.45 19.43
N PHE A 50 4.93 -2.86 18.78
CA PHE A 50 3.60 -3.45 18.66
C PHE A 50 3.62 -4.75 17.86
N PHE A 51 4.25 -4.77 16.69
CA PHE A 51 4.38 -5.98 15.89
C PHE A 51 5.19 -7.07 16.60
N ASP A 52 6.28 -6.70 17.28
CA ASP A 52 7.08 -7.63 18.11
C ASP A 52 6.24 -8.26 19.23
N LYS A 53 5.44 -7.46 19.96
CA LYS A 53 4.51 -7.93 21.01
C LYS A 53 3.58 -9.05 20.51
N TYR A 54 3.11 -8.98 19.27
CA TYR A 54 2.19 -9.96 18.70
C TYR A 54 2.85 -11.03 17.82
N GLY A 55 4.17 -10.95 17.63
CA GLY A 55 4.94 -11.86 16.76
C GLY A 55 4.59 -11.72 15.28
N ILE A 56 4.19 -10.53 14.83
CA ILE A 56 3.73 -10.27 13.46
C ILE A 56 4.87 -9.69 12.62
N LYS A 57 5.03 -10.20 11.40
CA LYS A 57 5.83 -9.53 10.37
C LYS A 57 4.90 -8.78 9.43
N ALA A 58 5.03 -7.46 9.41
CA ALA A 58 4.37 -6.56 8.48
C ALA A 58 5.24 -6.25 7.25
N THR A 59 4.61 -5.62 6.26
CA THR A 59 5.24 -5.06 5.05
C THR A 59 5.33 -3.56 5.20
N TRP A 60 6.48 -2.96 4.95
CA TRP A 60 6.70 -1.52 5.10
C TRP A 60 7.01 -0.90 3.75
N PHE A 61 6.17 0.00 3.28
CA PHE A 61 6.37 0.74 2.04
C PHE A 61 7.04 2.06 2.38
N ILE A 62 8.32 2.17 2.03
CA ILE A 62 9.20 3.23 2.52
C ILE A 62 9.52 4.19 1.37
N PRO A 63 9.07 5.45 1.42
CA PRO A 63 9.51 6.47 0.48
C PRO A 63 11.02 6.66 0.58
N GLY A 64 11.70 6.86 -0.55
CA GLY A 64 13.16 7.10 -0.56
C GLY A 64 13.59 8.26 0.34
N HIS A 65 12.78 9.32 0.45
CA HIS A 65 12.99 10.43 1.37
C HIS A 65 13.00 9.97 2.83
N SER A 66 12.05 9.11 3.22
CA SER A 66 11.95 8.57 4.59
C SER A 66 13.18 7.70 4.92
N LEU A 67 13.68 6.93 3.96
CA LEU A 67 14.95 6.20 4.12
C LEU A 67 16.15 7.12 4.32
N GLU A 68 16.39 8.09 3.43
CA GLU A 68 17.57 8.97 3.53
C GLU A 68 17.52 9.88 4.77
N SER A 69 16.32 10.29 5.18
CA SER A 69 16.14 11.21 6.32
C SER A 69 16.22 10.50 7.68
N PHE A 70 15.79 9.25 7.75
CA PHE A 70 15.68 8.50 9.01
C PHE A 70 16.30 7.08 8.90
N PRO A 71 17.58 6.97 8.50
CA PRO A 71 18.18 5.68 8.17
C PRO A 71 18.25 4.72 9.36
N GLU A 72 18.44 5.21 10.58
CA GLU A 72 18.45 4.37 11.79
C GLU A 72 17.09 3.74 12.07
N ASP A 73 16.01 4.49 11.91
CA ASP A 73 14.65 4.00 12.12
C ASP A 73 14.23 3.02 11.03
N MET A 74 14.58 3.29 9.78
CA MET A 74 14.35 2.35 8.68
C MET A 74 15.22 1.10 8.82
N ALA A 75 16.44 1.22 9.35
CA ALA A 75 17.29 0.07 9.65
C ALA A 75 16.67 -0.82 10.70
N ALA A 76 16.02 -0.25 11.72
CA ALA A 76 15.27 -1.02 12.72
C ALA A 76 14.11 -1.81 12.09
N VAL A 77 13.45 -1.29 11.05
CA VAL A 77 12.43 -2.02 10.28
C VAL A 77 13.05 -3.22 9.57
N ARG A 78 14.12 -2.99 8.79
CA ARG A 78 14.85 -4.05 8.07
C ARG A 78 15.38 -5.12 9.02
N ASP A 79 16.07 -4.72 10.07
CA ASP A 79 16.73 -5.61 11.03
C ASP A 79 15.70 -6.35 11.90
N GLY A 80 14.48 -5.79 12.02
CA GLY A 80 13.30 -6.47 12.55
C GLY A 80 12.79 -7.61 11.67
N GLY A 81 13.34 -7.81 10.46
CA GLY A 81 12.95 -8.88 9.54
C GLY A 81 11.58 -8.64 8.88
N HIS A 82 11.18 -7.38 8.77
CA HIS A 82 10.00 -6.98 8.02
C HIS A 82 10.27 -6.98 6.51
N GLU A 83 9.22 -7.13 5.70
CA GLU A 83 9.31 -6.88 4.26
C GLU A 83 9.39 -5.37 4.00
N ILE A 84 10.15 -4.96 2.98
CA ILE A 84 10.25 -3.56 2.55
C ILE A 84 9.89 -3.43 1.05
N GLY A 85 8.94 -2.55 0.75
CA GLY A 85 8.46 -2.24 -0.59
C GLY A 85 8.66 -0.78 -0.99
N LEU A 86 8.35 -0.47 -2.25
CA LEU A 86 8.48 0.86 -2.86
C LEU A 86 7.31 1.77 -2.50
N HIS A 87 7.58 3.07 -2.34
CA HIS A 87 6.55 4.08 -2.07
C HIS A 87 6.91 5.49 -2.58
N GLY A 88 7.46 5.56 -3.80
CA GLY A 88 7.97 6.83 -4.35
C GLY A 88 9.19 7.36 -3.60
N TYR A 89 9.55 8.62 -3.83
CA TYR A 89 10.69 9.26 -3.15
C TYR A 89 10.19 10.21 -2.06
N SER A 90 9.57 11.32 -2.43
CA SER A 90 8.93 12.29 -1.53
C SER A 90 7.40 12.18 -1.61
N HIS A 91 6.90 10.95 -1.79
CA HIS A 91 5.47 10.64 -1.84
C HIS A 91 4.74 11.43 -2.96
N GLU A 92 5.37 11.54 -4.13
CA GLU A 92 4.85 12.28 -5.28
C GLU A 92 3.69 11.53 -5.95
N ASN A 93 2.56 12.19 -6.20
CA ASN A 93 1.42 11.58 -6.90
C ASN A 93 1.80 11.21 -8.36
N PRO A 94 1.83 9.92 -8.74
CA PRO A 94 2.25 9.48 -10.08
C PRO A 94 1.50 10.12 -11.25
N LYS A 95 0.22 10.42 -11.07
CA LYS A 95 -0.64 11.07 -12.08
C LYS A 95 -0.21 12.49 -12.45
N ASP A 96 0.47 13.19 -11.54
CA ASP A 96 0.94 14.56 -11.74
C ASP A 96 2.38 14.60 -12.29
N MET A 97 3.05 13.45 -12.39
CA MET A 97 4.41 13.31 -12.88
C MET A 97 4.46 12.97 -14.37
N THR A 98 5.44 13.54 -15.08
CA THR A 98 5.82 13.06 -16.42
C THR A 98 6.37 11.63 -16.35
N ILE A 99 6.33 10.92 -17.48
CA ILE A 99 6.88 9.55 -17.57
C ILE A 99 8.38 9.48 -17.24
N GLU A 100 9.14 10.55 -17.55
CA GLU A 100 10.56 10.66 -17.20
C GLU A 100 10.73 10.74 -15.68
N GLN A 101 9.99 11.64 -15.02
CA GLN A 101 10.00 11.76 -13.56
C GLN A 101 9.59 10.46 -12.85
N GLN A 102 8.53 9.81 -13.33
CA GLN A 102 8.09 8.52 -12.77
C GLN A 102 9.19 7.47 -12.86
N ARG A 103 9.88 7.39 -14.02
CA ARG A 103 10.99 6.46 -14.22
C ARG A 103 12.18 6.78 -13.33
N ASP A 104 12.55 8.05 -13.21
CA ASP A 104 13.70 8.49 -12.42
C ASP A 104 13.47 8.23 -10.91
N VAL A 105 12.27 8.52 -10.42
CA VAL A 105 11.86 8.23 -9.04
C VAL A 105 11.90 6.71 -8.79
N LEU A 106 11.32 5.92 -9.69
CA LEU A 106 11.34 4.45 -9.58
C LEU A 106 12.76 3.88 -9.63
N ASP A 107 13.61 4.31 -10.56
CA ASP A 107 14.99 3.83 -10.67
C ASP A 107 15.79 4.13 -9.40
N LYS A 108 15.73 5.40 -8.95
CA LYS A 108 16.43 5.85 -7.74
C LYS A 108 15.99 5.03 -6.53
N THR A 109 14.69 4.94 -6.28
CA THR A 109 14.15 4.27 -5.09
C THR A 109 14.36 2.76 -5.12
N TYR A 110 14.21 2.13 -6.30
CA TYR A 110 14.50 0.71 -6.48
C TYR A 110 15.96 0.37 -6.15
N ARG A 111 16.91 1.13 -6.68
CA ARG A 111 18.35 0.93 -6.40
C ARG A 111 18.67 1.14 -4.93
N MET A 112 18.16 2.22 -4.34
CA MET A 112 18.38 2.55 -2.93
C MET A 112 17.85 1.45 -1.99
N LEU A 113 16.60 1.01 -2.18
CA LEU A 113 16.02 -0.04 -1.35
C LEU A 113 16.71 -1.39 -1.60
N THR A 114 17.14 -1.67 -2.84
CA THR A 114 17.94 -2.87 -3.13
C THR A 114 19.24 -2.88 -2.33
N GLU A 115 20.00 -1.79 -2.38
CA GLU A 115 21.26 -1.67 -1.63
C GLU A 115 21.02 -1.77 -0.12
N PHE A 116 20.01 -1.07 0.37
CA PHE A 116 19.67 -1.02 1.79
C PHE A 116 19.25 -2.38 2.37
N CYS A 117 18.47 -3.17 1.60
CA CYS A 117 17.94 -4.47 2.00
C CYS A 117 18.84 -5.65 1.59
N GLY A 118 19.80 -5.45 0.69
CA GLY A 118 20.60 -6.51 0.07
C GLY A 118 19.83 -7.38 -0.93
N LYS A 119 18.57 -7.07 -1.21
CA LYS A 119 17.69 -7.73 -2.19
C LYS A 119 16.73 -6.70 -2.79
N PRO A 120 16.32 -6.86 -4.06
CA PRO A 120 15.39 -5.91 -4.69
C PRO A 120 14.00 -5.97 -4.04
N PRO A 121 13.29 -4.82 -3.97
CA PRO A 121 11.89 -4.81 -3.52
C PRO A 121 11.01 -5.57 -4.51
N ARG A 122 10.01 -6.29 -3.98
CA ARG A 122 9.04 -7.08 -4.76
C ARG A 122 7.69 -6.39 -4.90
N GLY A 123 7.38 -5.49 -3.97
CA GLY A 123 6.11 -4.80 -3.85
C GLY A 123 6.21 -3.29 -4.03
N SER A 124 5.07 -2.70 -4.41
CA SER A 124 4.88 -1.25 -4.55
C SER A 124 3.55 -0.82 -3.94
N VAL A 125 3.53 0.41 -3.41
CA VAL A 125 2.32 1.21 -3.19
C VAL A 125 2.54 2.55 -3.88
N ALA A 126 1.65 2.93 -4.79
CA ALA A 126 1.61 4.26 -5.37
C ALA A 126 1.28 5.31 -4.28
N PRO A 127 2.07 6.39 -4.15
CA PRO A 127 1.76 7.48 -3.24
C PRO A 127 0.33 7.99 -3.41
N TRP A 128 -0.38 8.10 -2.28
CA TRP A 128 -1.79 8.53 -2.23
C TRP A 128 -2.78 7.66 -3.05
N TRP A 129 -2.38 6.44 -3.40
CA TRP A 129 -3.11 5.51 -4.28
C TRP A 129 -3.54 6.11 -5.63
N GLU A 130 -2.87 7.16 -6.08
CA GLU A 130 -3.06 7.68 -7.44
C GLU A 130 -2.11 6.94 -8.37
N THR A 131 -2.66 6.23 -9.35
CA THR A 131 -1.86 5.53 -10.36
C THR A 131 -1.81 6.32 -11.66
N SER A 132 -0.78 6.05 -12.48
CA SER A 132 -0.65 6.61 -13.82
C SER A 132 -0.99 5.56 -14.88
N LYS A 133 -1.28 6.01 -16.10
CA LYS A 133 -1.53 5.12 -17.24
C LYS A 133 -0.32 4.20 -17.51
N GLU A 134 0.88 4.72 -17.31
CA GLU A 134 2.15 4.03 -17.57
C GLU A 134 2.66 3.22 -16.37
N GLY A 135 2.09 3.42 -15.18
CA GLY A 135 2.63 2.90 -13.91
C GLY A 135 2.80 1.38 -13.88
N ALA A 136 1.78 0.62 -14.28
CA ALA A 136 1.87 -0.83 -14.30
C ALA A 136 2.99 -1.33 -15.23
N GLN A 137 3.20 -0.70 -16.40
CA GLN A 137 4.30 -1.08 -17.29
C GLN A 137 5.67 -0.78 -16.67
N LEU A 138 5.81 0.36 -15.99
CA LEU A 138 7.05 0.68 -15.28
C LEU A 138 7.35 -0.36 -14.19
N LEU A 139 6.36 -0.73 -13.38
CA LEU A 139 6.53 -1.76 -12.34
C LEU A 139 6.96 -3.11 -12.95
N LEU A 140 6.31 -3.53 -14.05
CA LEU A 140 6.69 -4.74 -14.78
C LEU A 140 8.13 -4.69 -15.30
N ASP A 141 8.57 -3.55 -15.87
CA ASP A 141 9.93 -3.39 -16.42
C ASP A 141 11.03 -3.53 -15.34
N TYR A 142 10.71 -3.22 -14.08
CA TYR A 142 11.61 -3.36 -12.92
C TYR A 142 11.51 -4.73 -12.23
N GLY A 143 10.63 -5.60 -12.72
CA GLY A 143 10.40 -6.92 -12.14
C GLY A 143 9.66 -6.89 -10.81
N ILE A 144 8.85 -5.86 -10.57
CA ILE A 144 7.95 -5.79 -9.42
C ILE A 144 6.86 -6.85 -9.58
N GLU A 145 6.60 -7.59 -8.51
CA GLU A 145 5.74 -8.76 -8.53
C GLU A 145 4.33 -8.49 -8.03
N TYR A 146 4.17 -7.49 -7.14
CA TYR A 146 2.86 -7.06 -6.70
C TYR A 146 2.75 -5.56 -6.45
N ASP A 147 1.53 -5.04 -6.51
CA ASP A 147 1.14 -3.68 -6.16
C ASP A 147 -0.02 -3.70 -5.15
N HIS A 148 -0.13 -2.63 -4.37
CA HIS A 148 -1.20 -2.43 -3.38
C HIS A 148 -1.74 -1.00 -3.47
N SER A 149 -2.43 -0.69 -4.57
CA SER A 149 -2.96 0.66 -4.87
C SER A 149 -4.26 0.68 -5.65
N MET A 150 -4.66 -0.43 -6.28
CA MET A 150 -5.85 -0.52 -7.12
C MET A 150 -6.97 -1.31 -6.43
N SER A 151 -8.19 -0.79 -6.50
CA SER A 151 -9.36 -1.32 -5.78
C SER A 151 -10.38 -2.05 -6.68
N HIS A 152 -9.94 -2.86 -7.65
CA HIS A 152 -10.89 -3.64 -8.47
C HIS A 152 -11.56 -4.79 -7.71
N GLU A 153 -10.93 -5.24 -6.61
CA GLU A 153 -11.42 -6.23 -5.65
C GLU A 153 -11.27 -5.66 -4.24
N ASP A 154 -11.82 -6.34 -3.22
CA ASP A 154 -11.80 -5.88 -1.83
C ASP A 154 -11.05 -6.82 -0.85
N CYS A 155 -11.19 -8.13 -1.04
CA CYS A 155 -10.67 -9.17 -0.15
C CYS A 155 -10.06 -10.36 -0.90
N GLN A 156 -9.77 -10.20 -2.19
CA GLN A 156 -9.08 -11.18 -3.04
C GLN A 156 -7.95 -10.51 -3.81
N ALA A 157 -6.79 -11.18 -3.88
CA ALA A 157 -5.74 -10.76 -4.80
C ALA A 157 -6.13 -11.15 -6.23
N TYR A 158 -5.63 -10.39 -7.21
CA TYR A 158 -5.92 -10.62 -8.63
C TYR A 158 -4.73 -10.23 -9.50
N TYR A 159 -4.74 -10.63 -10.78
CA TYR A 159 -3.77 -10.12 -11.74
C TYR A 159 -4.23 -8.77 -12.29
N LEU A 160 -3.42 -7.73 -12.13
CA LEU A 160 -3.76 -6.38 -12.55
C LEU A 160 -3.88 -6.32 -14.08
N ARG A 161 -4.86 -5.56 -14.57
CA ARG A 161 -4.99 -5.20 -15.99
C ARG A 161 -4.45 -3.80 -16.22
N THR A 162 -3.69 -3.59 -17.28
CA THR A 162 -3.17 -2.28 -17.69
C THR A 162 -3.75 -1.82 -19.02
N GLY A 163 -3.85 -0.51 -19.23
CA GLY A 163 -4.35 0.05 -20.49
C GLY A 163 -5.87 0.09 -20.63
N ASP A 164 -6.61 -0.04 -19.53
CA ASP A 164 -8.04 0.25 -19.50
C ASP A 164 -8.32 1.66 -20.02
N SER A 165 -9.41 1.80 -20.78
CA SER A 165 -9.79 3.10 -21.34
C SER A 165 -11.29 3.34 -21.22
N TRP A 166 -11.65 4.61 -21.05
CA TRP A 166 -13.02 5.07 -20.91
C TRP A 166 -13.21 6.41 -21.59
N THR A 167 -14.45 6.73 -21.96
CA THR A 167 -14.77 8.02 -22.56
C THR A 167 -15.35 8.94 -21.51
N LYS A 168 -14.66 10.06 -21.23
CA LYS A 168 -15.14 11.08 -20.29
C LYS A 168 -16.39 11.77 -20.83
N ILE A 169 -17.30 12.14 -19.95
CA ILE A 169 -18.46 12.96 -20.30
C ILE A 169 -17.95 14.32 -20.78
N ASP A 170 -18.44 14.75 -21.94
CA ASP A 170 -18.18 16.07 -22.50
C ASP A 170 -19.51 16.72 -22.86
N TYR A 171 -19.98 17.63 -22.00
CA TYR A 171 -21.26 18.32 -22.16
C TYR A 171 -21.28 19.31 -23.33
N SER A 172 -20.15 19.59 -23.97
CA SER A 172 -20.11 20.37 -25.22
C SER A 172 -20.49 19.55 -26.45
N LYS A 173 -20.57 18.22 -26.31
CA LYS A 173 -20.83 17.26 -27.38
C LYS A 173 -22.20 16.58 -27.24
N LYS A 174 -22.65 15.91 -28.31
CA LYS A 174 -23.82 15.03 -28.25
C LYS A 174 -23.55 13.84 -27.34
N ALA A 175 -24.58 13.36 -26.65
CA ALA A 175 -24.47 12.25 -25.70
C ALA A 175 -23.83 10.98 -26.31
N GLU A 176 -24.09 10.70 -27.59
CA GLU A 176 -23.51 9.56 -28.32
C GLU A 176 -21.98 9.53 -28.34
N GLU A 177 -21.32 10.68 -28.14
CA GLU A 177 -19.86 10.78 -28.12
C GLU A 177 -19.24 10.11 -26.89
N TRP A 178 -19.93 10.11 -25.75
CA TRP A 178 -19.44 9.61 -24.46
C TRP A 178 -20.26 8.46 -23.86
N MET A 179 -21.46 8.16 -24.36
CA MET A 179 -22.23 6.97 -23.96
C MET A 179 -21.61 5.67 -24.52
N LYS A 180 -20.40 5.35 -24.07
CA LYS A 180 -19.60 4.19 -24.48
C LYS A 180 -19.14 3.44 -23.23
N PRO A 181 -19.10 2.09 -23.26
CA PRO A 181 -18.60 1.31 -22.13
C PRO A 181 -17.10 1.54 -21.93
N LEU A 182 -16.61 1.19 -20.73
CA LEU A 182 -15.18 0.98 -20.49
C LEU A 182 -14.68 -0.14 -21.40
N VAL A 183 -13.46 0.02 -21.92
CA VAL A 183 -12.77 -0.98 -22.73
C VAL A 183 -11.63 -1.56 -21.89
N PRO A 184 -11.69 -2.85 -21.52
CA PRO A 184 -10.62 -3.53 -20.80
C PRO A 184 -9.30 -3.50 -21.60
N GLY A 185 -8.20 -3.28 -20.91
CA GLY A 185 -6.85 -3.37 -21.45
C GLY A 185 -6.27 -4.78 -21.42
N GLN A 186 -4.95 -4.87 -21.24
CA GLN A 186 -4.18 -6.11 -21.27
C GLN A 186 -3.93 -6.64 -19.86
N GLU A 187 -4.17 -7.93 -19.64
CA GLU A 187 -3.82 -8.62 -18.40
C GLU A 187 -2.30 -8.66 -18.20
N THR A 188 -1.86 -8.61 -16.95
CA THR A 188 -0.44 -8.64 -16.58
C THR A 188 -0.16 -9.77 -15.60
N GLY A 189 1.12 -10.05 -15.36
CA GLY A 189 1.59 -10.93 -14.28
C GLY A 189 1.84 -10.18 -12.97
N LEU A 190 1.50 -8.90 -12.89
CA LEU A 190 1.57 -8.09 -11.66
C LEU A 190 0.37 -8.45 -10.78
N VAL A 191 0.64 -8.94 -9.57
CA VAL A 191 -0.41 -9.27 -8.61
C VAL A 191 -0.86 -7.98 -7.94
N GLU A 192 -2.15 -7.71 -7.92
CA GLU A 192 -2.71 -6.68 -7.06
C GLU A 192 -3.18 -7.30 -5.75
N ILE A 193 -2.74 -6.73 -4.64
CA ILE A 193 -3.35 -6.91 -3.32
C ILE A 193 -4.17 -5.63 -3.09
N PRO A 194 -5.51 -5.67 -3.16
CA PRO A 194 -6.32 -4.45 -3.28
C PRO A 194 -6.12 -3.49 -2.12
N ALA A 195 -5.84 -2.23 -2.47
CA ALA A 195 -6.00 -1.10 -1.57
C ALA A 195 -7.49 -0.85 -1.28
N ASN A 196 -7.82 -0.44 -0.06
CA ASN A 196 -9.20 -0.23 0.35
C ASN A 196 -9.34 0.95 1.32
N TRP A 197 -10.03 2.01 0.89
CA TRP A 197 -10.25 3.21 1.70
C TRP A 197 -11.02 2.95 3.00
N TYR A 198 -11.75 1.83 3.11
CA TYR A 198 -12.43 1.44 4.34
C TYR A 198 -11.50 0.75 5.35
N ILE A 199 -10.29 0.33 4.92
CA ILE A 199 -9.28 -0.37 5.72
C ILE A 199 -7.94 0.41 5.68
N ASP A 200 -8.06 1.74 5.76
CA ASP A 200 -6.95 2.69 5.83
C ASP A 200 -7.14 3.62 7.04
N ASP A 201 -6.09 3.80 7.84
CA ASP A 201 -6.14 4.61 9.05
C ASP A 201 -6.06 6.13 8.77
N LEU A 202 -5.45 6.54 7.65
CA LEU A 202 -5.01 7.92 7.48
C LEU A 202 -6.16 8.90 7.20
N PRO A 203 -7.02 8.71 6.18
CA PRO A 203 -8.09 9.65 5.87
C PRO A 203 -9.04 9.94 7.04
N PRO A 204 -9.54 8.93 7.81
CA PRO A 204 -10.47 9.22 8.91
C PRO A 204 -9.79 9.88 10.13
N MET A 205 -8.51 9.57 10.39
CA MET A 205 -7.87 9.86 11.68
C MET A 205 -6.64 10.79 11.60
N MET A 206 -6.24 11.26 10.42
CA MET A 206 -5.26 12.35 10.27
C MET A 206 -5.91 13.69 9.90
N PHE A 207 -5.67 14.71 10.72
CA PHE A 207 -6.07 16.07 10.39
C PHE A 207 -5.04 16.75 9.46
N ILE A 208 -5.51 17.27 8.34
CA ILE A 208 -4.71 17.87 7.25
C ILE A 208 -5.31 19.25 6.94
N LYS A 209 -4.61 20.31 7.34
CA LYS A 209 -5.10 21.70 7.22
C LYS A 209 -5.35 22.12 5.76
N ALA A 210 -4.49 21.68 4.85
CA ALA A 210 -4.52 22.09 3.45
C ALA A 210 -5.61 21.34 2.64
N ALA A 211 -6.17 20.27 3.16
CA ALA A 211 -7.14 19.43 2.45
C ALA A 211 -8.58 19.78 2.85
N SER A 212 -9.39 20.24 1.90
CA SER A 212 -10.79 20.62 2.14
C SER A 212 -11.70 19.47 2.55
N ASN A 213 -11.30 18.23 2.24
CA ASN A 213 -11.97 16.99 2.60
C ASN A 213 -11.35 16.30 3.83
N SER A 214 -10.45 16.99 4.56
CA SER A 214 -9.80 16.40 5.73
C SER A 214 -10.80 16.07 6.83
N HIS A 215 -10.61 14.90 7.44
CA HIS A 215 -11.22 14.53 8.71
C HIS A 215 -10.22 14.68 9.85
N GLY A 216 -9.79 13.59 10.49
CA GLY A 216 -8.79 13.61 11.56
C GLY A 216 -9.35 13.55 12.98
N PHE A 217 -10.68 13.55 13.12
CA PHE A 217 -11.35 13.49 14.42
C PHE A 217 -12.35 12.33 14.52
N VAL A 218 -12.38 11.43 13.54
CA VAL A 218 -13.18 10.20 13.63
C VAL A 218 -12.66 9.40 14.81
N ASN A 219 -13.57 8.91 15.65
CA ASN A 219 -13.21 8.16 16.84
C ASN A 219 -12.62 6.81 16.42
N PRO A 220 -11.42 6.42 16.90
CA PRO A 220 -10.81 5.13 16.54
C PRO A 220 -11.68 3.92 16.89
N ARG A 221 -12.62 4.03 17.84
CA ARG A 221 -13.59 2.95 18.11
C ARG A 221 -14.62 2.76 16.99
N ASP A 222 -15.01 3.83 16.31
CA ASP A 222 -15.97 3.73 15.20
C ASP A 222 -15.26 3.12 13.98
N VAL A 223 -13.99 3.47 13.76
CA VAL A 223 -13.14 2.84 12.72
C VAL A 223 -12.90 1.36 13.04
N GLU A 224 -12.64 1.04 14.31
CA GLU A 224 -12.52 -0.35 14.79
C GLU A 224 -13.75 -1.18 14.43
N ASP A 225 -14.95 -0.67 14.73
CA ASP A 225 -16.20 -1.38 14.45
C ASP A 225 -16.36 -1.62 12.95
N ILE A 226 -16.04 -0.63 12.10
CA ILE A 226 -16.04 -0.80 10.64
C ILE A 226 -15.09 -1.91 10.20
N TRP A 227 -13.86 -1.95 10.73
CA TRP A 227 -12.87 -2.96 10.34
C TRP A 227 -13.25 -4.36 10.85
N ARG A 228 -13.84 -4.45 12.05
CA ARG A 228 -14.37 -5.72 12.58
C ARG A 228 -15.54 -6.21 11.74
N ASP A 229 -16.45 -5.34 11.34
CA ASP A 229 -17.59 -5.70 10.49
C ASP A 229 -17.14 -6.18 9.10
N HIS A 230 -16.13 -5.55 8.50
CA HIS A 230 -15.53 -6.05 7.25
C HIS A 230 -14.96 -7.46 7.45
N PHE A 231 -14.14 -7.66 8.49
CA PHE A 231 -13.55 -8.96 8.78
C PHE A 231 -14.63 -10.03 9.03
N ASP A 232 -15.63 -9.74 9.86
CA ASP A 232 -16.67 -10.70 10.24
C ASP A 232 -17.56 -11.06 9.05
N TYR A 233 -17.85 -10.10 8.18
CA TYR A 233 -18.54 -10.35 6.91
C TYR A 233 -17.70 -11.27 6.02
N PHE A 234 -16.43 -10.94 5.76
CA PHE A 234 -15.57 -11.76 4.91
C PHE A 234 -15.37 -13.16 5.49
N TYR A 235 -15.17 -13.27 6.81
CA TYR A 235 -15.03 -14.54 7.51
C TYR A 235 -16.28 -15.42 7.39
N ARG A 236 -17.48 -14.82 7.41
CA ARG A 236 -18.73 -15.55 7.24
C ARG A 236 -18.92 -16.04 5.81
N GLU A 237 -18.66 -15.18 4.83
CA GLU A 237 -19.04 -15.41 3.43
C GLU A 237 -17.98 -16.15 2.59
N TYR A 238 -16.70 -16.05 2.96
CA TYR A 238 -15.59 -16.60 2.15
C TYR A 238 -14.83 -17.69 2.90
N ASP A 239 -14.47 -18.76 2.20
CA ASP A 239 -13.60 -19.82 2.74
C ASP A 239 -12.12 -19.41 2.75
N THR A 240 -11.71 -18.60 1.76
CA THR A 240 -10.39 -17.99 1.67
C THR A 240 -10.52 -16.52 1.32
N PHE A 241 -9.84 -15.64 2.04
CA PHE A 241 -9.77 -14.21 1.73
C PHE A 241 -8.50 -13.58 2.32
N ILE A 242 -8.15 -12.41 1.78
CA ILE A 242 -7.12 -11.52 2.33
C ILE A 242 -7.80 -10.36 3.06
N PHE A 243 -7.20 -9.91 4.17
CA PHE A 243 -7.59 -8.70 4.87
C PHE A 243 -6.40 -7.71 4.81
N PRO A 244 -6.29 -6.93 3.72
CA PRO A 244 -5.14 -6.07 3.46
C PRO A 244 -5.29 -4.73 4.19
N ILE A 245 -4.70 -4.64 5.38
CA ILE A 245 -4.76 -3.44 6.21
C ILE A 245 -3.67 -2.45 5.77
N THR A 246 -4.05 -1.19 5.56
CA THR A 246 -3.11 -0.08 5.37
C THR A 246 -3.06 0.78 6.63
N ILE A 247 -1.85 1.03 7.14
CA ILE A 247 -1.63 1.93 8.27
C ILE A 247 -0.41 2.81 8.05
N HIS A 248 -0.35 3.90 8.80
CA HIS A 248 0.77 4.83 8.74
C HIS A 248 1.35 5.05 10.14
N PRO A 249 2.69 5.13 10.32
CA PRO A 249 3.27 5.54 11.60
C PRO A 249 2.74 6.88 12.09
N ASP A 250 2.35 7.77 11.17
CA ASP A 250 1.73 9.08 11.38
C ASP A 250 0.47 9.01 12.26
N VAL A 251 -0.33 7.95 12.07
CA VAL A 251 -1.64 7.75 12.69
C VAL A 251 -1.64 6.54 13.62
N SER A 252 -1.32 5.36 13.12
CA SER A 252 -1.28 4.13 13.91
C SER A 252 -0.14 4.05 14.92
N GLY A 253 0.86 4.95 14.86
CA GLY A 253 1.81 5.15 15.97
C GLY A 253 1.21 5.88 17.18
N ARG A 254 0.01 6.45 17.05
CA ARG A 254 -0.66 7.22 18.11
C ARG A 254 -1.31 6.26 19.12
N PRO A 255 -1.26 6.57 20.44
CA PRO A 255 -1.77 5.65 21.46
C PRO A 255 -3.21 5.16 21.28
N PRO A 256 -4.22 6.00 20.96
CA PRO A 256 -5.59 5.50 20.84
C PRO A 256 -5.77 4.55 19.65
N VAL A 257 -5.01 4.73 18.57
CA VAL A 257 -5.05 3.88 17.37
C VAL A 257 -4.23 2.60 17.56
N LEU A 258 -3.09 2.65 18.27
CA LEU A 258 -2.39 1.43 18.72
C LEU A 258 -3.34 0.52 19.51
N LEU A 259 -4.09 1.08 20.47
CA LEU A 259 -5.04 0.30 21.27
C LEU A 259 -6.21 -0.25 20.42
N MET A 260 -6.61 0.45 19.34
CA MET A 260 -7.56 -0.08 18.36
C MET A 260 -6.99 -1.34 17.71
N HIS A 261 -5.75 -1.29 17.22
CA HIS A 261 -5.11 -2.46 16.59
C HIS A 261 -4.89 -3.63 17.55
N GLU A 262 -4.59 -3.38 18.83
CA GLU A 262 -4.55 -4.44 19.85
C GLU A 262 -5.89 -5.19 19.93
N ARG A 263 -7.02 -4.47 19.98
CA ARG A 263 -8.36 -5.06 20.02
C ARG A 263 -8.72 -5.77 18.71
N LEU A 264 -8.33 -5.22 17.56
CA LEU A 264 -8.53 -5.85 16.25
C LEU A 264 -7.77 -7.18 16.16
N ILE A 265 -6.49 -7.21 16.53
CA ILE A 265 -5.71 -8.46 16.52
C ILE A 265 -6.32 -9.49 17.49
N GLU A 266 -6.72 -9.07 18.68
CA GLU A 266 -7.40 -9.95 19.65
C GLU A 266 -8.74 -10.48 19.13
N HIS A 267 -9.44 -9.70 18.29
CA HIS A 267 -10.65 -10.14 17.60
C HIS A 267 -10.32 -11.15 16.49
N PHE A 268 -9.38 -10.84 15.60
CA PHE A 268 -8.99 -11.73 14.49
C PHE A 268 -8.46 -13.08 15.01
N LYS A 269 -7.59 -13.08 16.04
CA LYS A 269 -6.99 -14.30 16.62
C LYS A 269 -8.01 -15.27 17.24
N LYS A 270 -9.27 -14.88 17.43
CA LYS A 270 -10.34 -15.78 17.89
C LYS A 270 -10.90 -16.68 16.78
N HIS A 271 -10.49 -16.45 15.54
CA HIS A 271 -11.04 -17.12 14.36
C HIS A 271 -10.06 -18.15 13.80
N ASP A 272 -10.56 -19.34 13.49
CA ASP A 272 -9.76 -20.43 12.94
C ASP A 272 -9.26 -20.11 11.53
N GLY A 273 -8.02 -20.49 11.24
CA GLY A 273 -7.43 -20.30 9.91
C GLY A 273 -6.85 -18.91 9.65
N VAL A 274 -6.85 -18.01 10.64
CA VAL A 274 -6.17 -16.70 10.55
C VAL A 274 -4.66 -16.87 10.61
N GLU A 275 -3.99 -16.34 9.60
CA GLU A 275 -2.53 -16.26 9.45
C GLU A 275 -2.15 -14.78 9.26
N PHE A 276 -1.22 -14.29 10.07
CA PHE A 276 -0.61 -12.97 9.85
C PHE A 276 0.61 -13.14 8.95
N VAL A 277 0.57 -12.51 7.78
CA VAL A 277 1.56 -12.69 6.71
C VAL A 277 2.00 -11.35 6.14
N THR A 278 3.17 -11.32 5.49
CA THR A 278 3.59 -10.16 4.69
C THR A 278 2.89 -10.17 3.33
N MET A 279 2.96 -9.06 2.59
CA MET A 279 2.32 -8.95 1.29
C MET A 279 3.07 -9.76 0.21
N GLU A 280 4.39 -9.92 0.30
CA GLU A 280 5.11 -10.87 -0.55
C GLU A 280 4.63 -12.31 -0.37
N GLN A 281 4.28 -12.69 0.87
CA GLN A 281 3.74 -14.03 1.14
C GLN A 281 2.34 -14.20 0.55
N VAL A 282 1.50 -13.16 0.59
CA VAL A 282 0.19 -13.15 -0.11
C VAL A 282 0.41 -13.32 -1.61
N CYS A 283 1.35 -12.57 -2.20
CA CYS A 283 1.70 -12.68 -3.61
C CYS A 283 2.17 -14.11 -3.98
N ASP A 284 3.05 -14.71 -3.18
CA ASP A 284 3.56 -16.07 -3.39
C ASP A 284 2.45 -17.13 -3.32
N ILE A 285 1.56 -17.02 -2.34
CA ILE A 285 0.40 -17.90 -2.19
C ILE A 285 -0.52 -17.77 -3.40
N PHE A 286 -0.85 -16.54 -3.78
CA PHE A 286 -1.72 -16.27 -4.92
C PHE A 286 -1.16 -16.83 -6.22
N LYS A 287 0.11 -16.55 -6.56
CA LYS A 287 0.76 -17.02 -7.80
C LYS A 287 0.87 -18.54 -7.86
N LYS A 288 1.05 -19.20 -6.71
CA LYS A 288 1.09 -20.67 -6.62
C LYS A 288 -0.26 -21.30 -6.95
N GLU A 289 -1.35 -20.66 -6.53
CA GLU A 289 -2.71 -21.18 -6.67
C GLU A 289 -3.37 -20.72 -7.98
N ASN A 290 -2.91 -19.60 -8.54
CA ASN A 290 -3.48 -18.93 -9.70
C ASN A 290 -2.38 -18.67 -10.74
N PRO A 291 -2.21 -19.53 -11.75
CA PRO A 291 -1.28 -19.27 -12.85
C PRO A 291 -1.65 -17.96 -13.58
N ALA A 292 -0.63 -17.20 -14.00
CA ALA A 292 -0.86 -15.98 -14.78
C ALA A 292 -1.65 -16.27 -16.06
N PRO A 293 -2.54 -15.36 -16.50
CA PRO A 293 -3.32 -15.57 -17.70
C PRO A 293 -2.46 -15.76 -18.95
N ALA A 294 -2.96 -16.55 -19.90
CA ALA A 294 -2.23 -16.81 -21.15
C ALA A 294 -2.08 -15.51 -21.96
N GLY A 295 -0.83 -15.12 -22.25
CA GLY A 295 -0.54 -13.88 -23.00
C GLY A 295 -0.44 -12.61 -22.14
N ALA A 296 -0.46 -12.76 -20.80
CA ALA A 296 -0.25 -11.65 -19.89
C ALA A 296 1.14 -11.03 -20.05
N LEU A 297 1.24 -9.71 -19.85
CA LEU A 297 2.53 -9.02 -19.74
C LEU A 297 3.18 -9.38 -18.40
N MET A 298 4.24 -10.18 -18.45
CA MET A 298 4.92 -10.65 -17.25
C MET A 298 5.94 -9.63 -16.73
N PRO A 299 6.16 -9.54 -15.41
CA PRO A 299 7.27 -8.78 -14.85
C PRO A 299 8.59 -9.27 -15.45
N ALA A 300 9.54 -8.36 -15.63
CA ALA A 300 10.92 -8.70 -15.92
C ALA A 300 11.53 -9.54 -14.78
N GLU A 301 12.63 -10.24 -15.05
CA GLU A 301 13.35 -10.96 -14.00
C GLU A 301 13.78 -10.00 -12.88
N PRO A 302 13.55 -10.33 -11.59
CA PRO A 302 13.94 -9.47 -10.48
C PRO A 302 15.42 -9.07 -10.53
N GLY A 303 15.69 -7.77 -10.43
CA GLY A 303 17.04 -7.20 -10.50
C GLY A 303 17.65 -7.15 -11.90
N ALA A 304 16.92 -7.49 -12.97
CA ALA A 304 17.42 -7.38 -14.34
C ALA A 304 17.87 -5.96 -14.71
N ILE A 305 17.18 -4.94 -14.19
CA ILE A 305 17.49 -3.53 -14.41
C ILE A 305 18.83 -3.10 -13.77
N LEU A 306 19.29 -3.79 -12.72
CA LEU A 306 20.54 -3.49 -12.01
C LEU A 306 21.79 -3.96 -12.76
N LYS A 307 21.61 -4.83 -13.76
CA LYS A 307 22.70 -5.36 -14.60
C LYS A 307 23.01 -4.47 -15.81
N LYS A 308 22.19 -3.44 -16.04
CA LYS A 308 22.35 -2.44 -17.09
C LYS A 308 23.09 -1.24 -16.54
#